data_AF-A0A068SKU7-F1
#
_entry.id   AF-A0A068SKU7-F1
#
_cell.length_a   1.000
_cell.length_b   1.000
_cell.length_c   1.000
_cell.angle_alpha   90.00
_cell.angle_beta   90.00
_cell.angle_gamma   90.00
#
_symmetry.space_group_name_H-M   'P 1'
#
loop_
_entity.id
_entity.type
_entity.pdbx_description
1 polymer ?
#
loop_
_entity_poly.entity_id
_entity_poly.type
_entity_poly.pdbx_seq_one_letter_code
_entity_poly.pdbx_strand_id
1 'polypeptide(L)'
;MYPGSPSKTVCSAMPLGWQTGTDMTASISLISESSDMRRSWNAELRNFADPAFRLFKIELASGDGEYMTPPLMRLMPGDTFHIVVDADFEDFIPVGGTTKTLIRDPYPGSIRCKNLGTTAIPFTSSGRVVTLDAPAVEEVRISARYDLSVMITEPWKFSERASDRKVNWSVVVEELGGSA
;
A
#
# COMPACT_ATOMS: atom_id res chain seq x y z
N MET A 1 13.52 -4.73 11.64
CA MET A 1 12.20 -5.40 11.62
C MET A 1 12.22 -6.48 12.69
N TYR A 2 11.35 -6.43 13.70
CA TYR A 2 11.29 -7.49 14.70
C TYR A 2 10.64 -8.73 14.04
N PRO A 3 11.30 -9.90 14.01
CA PRO A 3 10.79 -11.10 13.34
C PRO A 3 9.55 -11.73 14.02
N GLY A 4 8.97 -11.06 15.03
CA GLY A 4 7.88 -11.60 15.83
C GLY A 4 6.52 -10.94 15.64
N SER A 5 6.36 -9.86 14.86
CA SER A 5 5.00 -9.37 14.52
C SER A 5 4.38 -10.27 13.44
N PRO A 6 3.14 -10.76 13.62
CA PRO A 6 2.45 -11.53 12.59
C PRO A 6 2.21 -10.73 11.31
N SER A 7 1.97 -9.42 11.42
CA SER A 7 1.93 -8.51 10.28
C SER A 7 3.34 -8.19 9.76
N LYS A 8 3.54 -8.23 8.44
CA LYS A 8 4.79 -7.74 7.81
C LYS A 8 4.73 -6.26 7.47
N THR A 9 3.73 -5.54 7.96
CA THR A 9 3.60 -4.10 7.75
C THR A 9 4.74 -3.39 8.46
N VAL A 10 5.43 -2.49 7.74
CA VAL A 10 6.51 -1.67 8.28
C VAL A 10 5.97 -0.28 8.49
N CYS A 11 5.91 0.18 9.75
CA CYS A 11 5.52 1.54 10.10
C CYS A 11 6.40 2.03 11.24
N SER A 12 7.15 3.11 11.02
CA SER A 12 8.05 3.67 12.04
C SER A 12 7.31 4.43 13.15
N ALA A 13 6.18 5.04 12.81
CA ALA A 13 5.35 5.81 13.74
C ALA A 13 4.47 4.91 14.63
N MET A 14 4.18 3.70 14.16
CA MET A 14 3.37 2.69 14.83
C MET A 14 4.11 1.35 14.87
N PRO A 15 5.16 1.21 15.70
CA PRO A 15 5.93 -0.03 15.78
C PRO A 15 5.03 -1.18 16.24
N LEU A 16 4.93 -2.21 15.40
CA LEU A 16 4.18 -3.43 15.66
C LEU A 16 5.12 -4.52 16.22
N GLY A 17 4.76 -5.08 17.37
CA GLY A 17 5.39 -6.24 18.00
C GLY A 17 4.58 -7.53 17.85
N TRP A 18 4.91 -8.55 18.63
CA TRP A 18 4.23 -9.87 18.56
C TRP A 18 2.83 -9.90 19.20
N GLN A 19 2.52 -8.91 20.04
CA GLN A 19 1.22 -8.74 20.70
C GLN A 19 0.29 -7.77 19.96
N THR A 20 0.80 -7.17 18.87
CA THR A 20 0.12 -6.14 18.08
C THR A 20 0.20 -6.48 16.60
N GLY A 21 -0.88 -6.34 15.86
CA GLY A 21 -0.98 -6.73 14.47
C GLY A 21 -1.06 -8.24 14.25
N THR A 22 -1.76 -8.97 15.12
CA THR A 22 -1.98 -10.42 14.97
C THR A 22 -2.89 -10.74 13.77
N ASP A 23 -3.96 -9.96 13.64
CA ASP A 23 -4.96 -10.07 12.57
C ASP A 23 -5.24 -8.66 12.01
N MET A 24 -4.17 -7.93 11.68
CA MET A 24 -4.34 -6.57 11.22
C MET A 24 -4.95 -6.55 9.82
N THR A 25 -6.01 -5.78 9.66
CA THR A 25 -6.59 -5.50 8.33
C THR A 25 -6.07 -4.17 7.83
N ALA A 26 -5.66 -4.14 6.57
CA ALA A 26 -5.37 -2.91 5.83
C ALA A 26 -6.38 -2.77 4.70
N SER A 27 -7.28 -1.81 4.82
CA SER A 27 -8.24 -1.46 3.76
C SER A 27 -7.68 -0.30 2.96
N ILE A 28 -7.37 -0.56 1.68
CA ILE A 28 -6.78 0.42 0.77
C ILE A 28 -7.82 0.80 -0.28
N SER A 29 -8.04 2.10 -0.44
CA SER A 29 -8.96 2.67 -1.43
C SER A 29 -8.34 3.89 -2.08
N LEU A 30 -8.91 4.34 -3.21
CA LEU A 30 -8.51 5.61 -3.82
C LEU A 30 -9.16 6.78 -3.06
N ILE A 31 -8.42 7.87 -2.88
CA ILE A 31 -9.00 9.14 -2.43
C ILE A 31 -9.93 9.62 -3.54
N SER A 32 -11.22 9.82 -3.22
CA SER A 32 -12.24 10.11 -4.24
C SER A 32 -11.96 11.40 -5.02
N GLU A 33 -11.39 12.37 -4.32
CA GLU A 33 -10.95 13.68 -4.80
C GLU A 33 -9.74 13.60 -5.72
N SER A 34 -9.04 12.46 -5.78
CA SER A 34 -7.97 12.21 -6.75
C SER A 34 -8.49 11.79 -8.14
N SER A 35 -9.81 11.81 -8.35
CA SER A 35 -10.46 11.53 -9.63
C SER A 35 -11.18 12.77 -10.18
N ASP A 36 -11.20 12.94 -11.50
CA ASP A 36 -11.89 14.05 -12.17
C ASP A 36 -12.80 13.49 -13.27
N MET A 37 -13.96 13.01 -12.84
CA MET A 37 -14.96 12.41 -13.73
C MET A 37 -15.76 13.50 -14.44
N ARG A 38 -15.53 13.68 -15.75
CA ARG A 38 -16.29 14.63 -16.59
C ARG A 38 -16.80 13.97 -17.85
N ARG A 39 -17.73 14.63 -18.53
CA ARG A 39 -18.14 14.20 -19.88
C ARG A 39 -17.30 14.91 -20.93
N SER A 40 -16.79 14.15 -21.90
CA SER A 40 -16.18 14.73 -23.11
C SER A 40 -17.24 15.38 -24.00
N TRP A 41 -16.80 16.05 -25.06
CA TRP A 41 -17.66 16.74 -26.02
C TRP A 41 -18.73 15.84 -26.67
N ASN A 42 -18.47 14.54 -26.78
CA ASN A 42 -19.40 13.51 -27.26
C ASN A 42 -20.29 12.91 -26.13
N ALA A 43 -20.39 13.56 -24.98
CA ALA A 43 -21.11 13.12 -23.79
C ALA A 43 -20.60 11.82 -23.13
N GLU A 44 -19.44 11.30 -23.51
CA GLU A 44 -18.83 10.11 -22.89
C GLU A 44 -18.23 10.45 -21.52
N LEU A 45 -18.53 9.65 -20.50
CA LEU A 45 -17.98 9.86 -19.16
C LEU A 45 -16.54 9.33 -19.11
N ARG A 46 -15.57 10.20 -18.78
CA ARG A 46 -14.14 9.87 -18.70
C ARG A 46 -13.52 10.45 -17.43
N ASN A 47 -12.49 9.78 -16.92
CA ASN A 47 -11.64 10.33 -15.86
C ASN A 47 -10.53 11.17 -16.50
N PHE A 48 -10.53 12.47 -16.23
CA PHE A 48 -9.55 13.43 -16.72
C PHE A 48 -8.38 13.64 -15.76
N ALA A 49 -8.42 13.05 -14.56
CA ALA A 49 -7.30 13.09 -13.63
C ALA A 49 -6.12 12.27 -14.18
N ASP A 50 -4.92 12.82 -14.08
CA ASP A 50 -3.69 12.10 -14.43
C ASP A 50 -3.57 10.87 -13.52
N PRO A 51 -3.42 9.65 -14.08
CA PRO A 51 -3.19 8.45 -13.29
C PRO A 51 -2.02 8.54 -12.31
N ALA A 52 -1.02 9.39 -12.59
CA ALA A 52 0.14 9.61 -11.72
C ALA A 52 -0.22 10.34 -10.40
N PHE A 53 -1.32 11.09 -10.36
CA PHE A 53 -1.78 11.83 -9.16
C PHE A 53 -2.86 11.10 -8.36
N ARG A 54 -3.16 9.84 -8.69
CA ARG A 54 -4.08 9.02 -7.89
C ARG A 54 -3.42 8.70 -6.56
N LEU A 55 -4.09 9.02 -5.46
CA LEU A 55 -3.59 8.83 -4.10
C LEU A 55 -4.43 7.80 -3.35
N PHE A 56 -3.81 7.12 -2.38
CA PHE A 56 -4.49 6.11 -1.57
C PHE A 56 -4.96 6.63 -0.21
N LYS A 57 -6.16 6.22 0.19
CA LYS A 57 -6.63 6.23 1.57
C LYS A 57 -6.44 4.83 2.13
N ILE A 58 -5.81 4.74 3.29
CA ILE A 58 -5.49 3.49 3.98
C ILE A 58 -6.10 3.53 5.36
N GLU A 59 -6.96 2.57 5.67
CA GLU A 59 -7.43 2.32 7.02
C GLU A 59 -6.73 1.07 7.55
N LEU A 60 -6.00 1.23 8.66
CA LEU A 60 -5.43 0.12 9.41
C LEU A 60 -6.32 -0.12 10.62
N ALA A 61 -6.74 -1.36 10.81
CA ALA A 61 -7.54 -1.75 11.95
C ALA A 61 -7.03 -3.07 12.55
N SER A 62 -7.11 -3.18 13.86
CA SER A 62 -6.94 -4.47 14.54
C SER A 62 -8.08 -5.42 14.18
N GLY A 63 -7.76 -6.68 13.93
CA GLY A 63 -8.72 -7.78 13.89
C GLY A 63 -8.74 -8.58 15.18
N ASP A 64 -9.14 -9.84 15.08
CA ASP A 64 -9.29 -10.71 16.24
C ASP A 64 -7.92 -11.16 16.81
N GLY A 65 -7.84 -11.27 18.14
CA GLY A 65 -6.62 -11.74 18.81
C GLY A 65 -5.53 -10.67 18.98
N GLU A 66 -5.90 -9.40 18.84
CA GLU A 66 -5.05 -8.27 19.24
C GLU A 66 -5.01 -8.16 20.77
N TYR A 67 -3.80 -8.26 21.35
CA TYR A 67 -3.60 -8.27 22.81
C TYR A 67 -3.17 -6.91 23.36
N MET A 68 -2.59 -6.05 22.53
CA MET A 68 -2.12 -4.73 22.93
C MET A 68 -2.43 -3.72 21.82
N THR A 69 -2.50 -2.45 22.20
CA THR A 69 -2.47 -1.37 21.22
C THR A 69 -1.04 -1.07 20.81
N PRO A 70 -0.80 -0.70 19.54
CA PRO A 70 0.42 -0.01 19.19
C PRO A 70 0.43 1.39 19.84
N PRO A 71 1.57 2.11 19.84
CA PRO A 71 1.70 3.40 20.53
C PRO A 71 1.00 4.56 19.79
N LEU A 72 -0.34 4.48 19.68
CA LEU A 72 -1.20 5.44 18.98
C LEU A 72 -1.23 6.83 19.65
N MET A 73 -0.94 6.92 20.94
CA MET A 73 -1.00 8.19 21.70
C MET A 73 -0.10 9.31 21.15
N ARG A 74 0.90 8.97 20.33
CA ARG A 74 1.81 9.93 19.69
C ARG A 74 1.33 10.39 18.31
N LEU A 75 0.25 9.82 17.83
CA LEU A 75 -0.28 10.01 16.50
C LEU A 75 -1.46 10.98 16.57
N MET A 76 -1.34 12.10 15.89
CA MET A 76 -2.36 13.14 15.78
C MET A 76 -2.68 13.40 14.30
N PRO A 77 -3.90 13.85 13.98
CA PRO A 77 -4.21 14.34 12.65
C PRO A 77 -3.18 15.40 12.20
N GLY A 78 -2.64 15.23 10.99
CA GLY A 78 -1.55 16.04 10.45
C GLY A 78 -0.16 15.43 10.60
N ASP A 79 0.03 14.43 11.48
CA ASP A 79 1.32 13.73 11.58
C ASP A 79 1.58 12.90 10.32
N THR A 80 2.83 12.91 9.86
CA THR A 80 3.26 12.26 8.63
C THR A 80 4.28 11.17 8.91
N PHE A 81 4.19 10.03 8.22
CA PHE A 81 5.16 8.95 8.33
C PHE A 81 5.18 8.05 7.09
N HIS A 82 6.13 7.13 7.06
CA HIS A 82 6.26 6.12 6.01
C HIS A 82 5.62 4.80 6.46
N ILE A 83 4.86 4.20 5.55
CA ILE A 83 4.27 2.88 5.75
C ILE A 83 4.48 1.98 4.53
N VAL A 84 4.80 0.71 4.82
CA VAL A 84 4.78 -0.38 3.84
C VAL A 84 3.72 -1.37 4.31
N VAL A 85 2.59 -1.43 3.61
CA VAL A 85 1.52 -2.39 3.94
C VAL A 85 1.90 -3.78 3.45
N ASP A 86 1.51 -4.82 4.19
CA ASP A 86 1.63 -6.23 3.78
C ASP A 86 0.62 -6.62 2.67
N ALA A 87 0.56 -5.82 1.60
CA ALA A 87 -0.30 -6.04 0.45
C ALA A 87 0.53 -5.87 -0.83
N ASP A 88 0.38 -6.81 -1.76
CA ASP A 88 1.06 -6.74 -3.06
C ASP A 88 0.14 -5.99 -4.04
N PHE A 89 0.67 -4.93 -4.66
CA PHE A 89 0.01 -4.21 -5.75
C PHE A 89 0.46 -4.79 -7.08
N GLU A 90 -0.50 -5.01 -7.98
CA GLU A 90 -0.23 -5.61 -9.29
C GLU A 90 -0.18 -4.56 -10.40
N ASP A 91 0.74 -4.76 -11.32
CA ASP A 91 0.83 -4.10 -12.61
C ASP A 91 1.28 -5.13 -13.65
N PHE A 92 1.44 -4.74 -14.91
CA PHE A 92 1.87 -5.64 -15.96
C PHE A 92 2.72 -4.98 -17.05
N ILE A 93 3.51 -5.82 -17.73
CA ILE A 93 4.20 -5.54 -18.99
C ILE A 93 3.44 -6.27 -20.10
N PRO A 94 2.94 -5.54 -21.12
CA PRO A 94 2.25 -6.17 -22.24
C PRO A 94 3.23 -6.99 -23.09
N VAL A 95 2.70 -7.89 -23.92
CA VAL A 95 3.46 -8.67 -24.89
C VAL A 95 4.31 -7.74 -25.79
N GLY A 96 5.56 -8.11 -26.02
CA GLY A 96 6.55 -7.31 -26.74
C GLY A 96 7.18 -6.18 -25.94
N GLY A 97 6.63 -5.84 -24.77
CA GLY A 97 7.19 -4.84 -23.87
C GLY A 97 8.42 -5.39 -23.13
N THR A 98 9.31 -4.49 -22.72
CA THR A 98 10.54 -4.85 -21.99
C THR A 98 10.64 -4.11 -20.66
N THR A 99 10.01 -2.94 -20.56
CA THR A 99 10.14 -2.04 -19.41
C THR A 99 8.79 -1.57 -18.90
N LYS A 100 8.68 -1.39 -17.58
CA LYS A 100 7.53 -0.73 -16.96
C LYS A 100 7.99 0.13 -15.79
N THR A 101 7.44 1.34 -15.71
CA THR A 101 7.65 2.23 -14.57
C THR A 101 6.49 2.07 -13.59
N LEU A 102 6.81 1.65 -12.37
CA LEU A 102 5.85 1.53 -11.28
C LEU A 102 5.34 2.92 -10.86
N ILE A 103 4.08 2.96 -10.40
CA ILE A 103 3.43 4.19 -9.98
C ILE A 103 4.12 4.80 -8.75
N ARG A 104 4.75 3.96 -7.92
CA ARG A 104 5.39 4.33 -6.65
C ARG A 104 6.73 3.66 -6.44
N ASP A 105 7.44 4.15 -5.43
CA ASP A 105 8.69 3.57 -4.99
C ASP A 105 8.43 2.19 -4.36
N PRO A 106 9.00 1.12 -4.95
CA PRO A 106 8.86 -0.21 -4.40
C PRO A 106 9.71 -0.36 -3.14
N TYR A 107 9.16 -1.01 -2.13
CA TYR A 107 9.91 -1.43 -0.96
C TYR A 107 11.04 -2.37 -1.40
N PRO A 108 12.30 -2.17 -0.95
CA PRO A 108 13.43 -2.97 -1.40
C PRO A 108 13.19 -4.49 -1.29
N GLY A 109 13.43 -5.21 -2.40
CA GLY A 109 13.25 -6.66 -2.47
C GLY A 109 11.80 -7.16 -2.53
N SER A 110 10.81 -6.27 -2.65
CA SER A 110 9.39 -6.66 -2.75
C SER A 110 8.94 -7.01 -4.17
N ILE A 111 9.64 -6.53 -5.19
CA ILE A 111 9.24 -6.69 -6.60
C ILE A 111 9.34 -8.16 -7.02
N ARG A 112 8.33 -8.64 -7.74
CA ARG A 112 8.29 -9.97 -8.35
C ARG A 112 7.73 -9.85 -9.75
N CYS A 113 8.40 -10.43 -10.74
CA CYS A 113 7.89 -10.57 -12.09
C CYS A 113 7.53 -12.03 -12.35
N LYS A 114 6.28 -12.29 -12.74
CA LYS A 114 5.78 -13.62 -13.07
C LYS A 114 4.98 -13.60 -14.36
N ASN A 115 5.07 -14.66 -15.14
CA ASN A 115 4.17 -14.84 -16.27
C ASN A 115 2.76 -15.29 -15.83
N LEU A 116 1.85 -15.47 -16.79
CA LEU A 116 0.50 -15.99 -16.52
C LEU A 116 0.51 -17.40 -15.93
N GLY A 117 1.52 -18.21 -16.28
CA GLY A 117 1.79 -19.52 -15.69
C GLY A 117 2.43 -19.47 -14.29
N THR A 118 2.54 -18.31 -13.65
CA THR A 118 3.16 -18.08 -12.32
C THR A 118 4.65 -18.39 -12.21
N THR A 119 5.32 -18.64 -13.34
CA THR A 119 6.76 -18.84 -13.46
C THR A 119 7.48 -17.50 -13.31
N ALA A 120 8.56 -17.48 -12.53
CA ALA A 120 9.36 -16.28 -12.34
C ALA A 120 10.08 -15.89 -13.63
N ILE A 121 9.99 -14.61 -14.00
CA ILE A 121 10.68 -14.04 -15.15
C ILE A 121 11.87 -13.22 -14.65
N PRO A 122 13.10 -13.44 -15.15
CA PRO A 122 14.26 -12.61 -14.82
C PRO A 122 14.02 -11.13 -15.13
N PHE A 123 14.42 -10.27 -14.19
CA PHE A 123 14.28 -8.83 -14.33
C PHE A 123 15.36 -8.11 -13.53
N THR A 124 15.62 -6.87 -13.92
CA THR A 124 16.36 -5.88 -13.14
C THR A 124 15.44 -4.73 -12.76
N SER A 125 15.76 -4.03 -11.68
CA SER A 125 15.00 -2.88 -11.23
C SER A 125 15.92 -1.76 -10.78
N SER A 126 15.63 -0.54 -11.22
CA SER A 126 16.32 0.68 -10.82
C SER A 126 15.29 1.71 -10.37
N GLY A 127 15.16 1.92 -9.06
CA GLY A 127 14.08 2.71 -8.48
C GLY A 127 12.72 2.13 -8.89
N ARG A 128 11.91 2.94 -9.58
CA ARG A 128 10.57 2.55 -10.06
C ARG A 128 10.58 1.78 -11.39
N VAL A 129 11.71 1.73 -12.08
CA VAL A 129 11.78 1.14 -13.43
C VAL A 129 12.14 -0.33 -13.32
N VAL A 130 11.23 -1.20 -13.78
CA VAL A 130 11.43 -2.64 -13.92
C VAL A 130 11.74 -2.95 -15.39
N THR A 131 12.82 -3.67 -15.63
CA THR A 131 13.29 -4.04 -16.98
C THR A 131 13.50 -5.55 -17.06
N LEU A 132 12.86 -6.20 -18.03
CA LEU A 132 13.07 -7.61 -18.35
C LEU A 132 14.35 -7.77 -19.18
N ASP A 133 14.97 -8.95 -19.09
CA ASP A 133 16.19 -9.25 -19.87
C ASP A 133 15.91 -9.41 -21.38
N ALA A 134 14.67 -9.75 -21.73
CA ALA A 134 14.19 -9.87 -23.11
C ALA A 134 12.73 -9.38 -23.23
N PRO A 135 12.27 -9.01 -24.43
CA PRO A 135 10.88 -8.66 -24.67
C PRO A 135 9.91 -9.77 -24.21
N ALA A 136 8.82 -9.37 -23.56
CA ALA A 136 7.83 -10.26 -23.01
C ALA A 136 7.15 -11.08 -24.13
N VAL A 137 7.24 -12.41 -24.08
CA VAL A 137 6.57 -13.31 -25.03
C VAL A 137 5.08 -13.45 -24.71
N GLU A 138 4.72 -13.27 -23.44
CA GLU A 138 3.37 -13.24 -22.89
C GLU A 138 3.25 -12.09 -21.88
N GLU A 139 2.05 -11.77 -21.39
CA GLU A 139 1.91 -10.73 -20.37
C GLU A 139 2.66 -11.12 -19.08
N VAL A 140 3.49 -10.19 -18.60
CA VAL A 140 4.25 -10.38 -17.36
C VAL A 140 3.58 -9.55 -16.28
N ARG A 141 3.09 -10.22 -15.23
CA ARG A 141 2.58 -9.59 -14.01
C ARG A 141 3.73 -9.15 -13.14
N ILE A 142 3.66 -7.91 -12.68
CA ILE A 142 4.56 -7.34 -11.69
C ILE A 142 3.78 -7.20 -10.40
N SER A 143 4.28 -7.79 -9.32
CA SER A 143 3.76 -7.59 -7.96
C SER A 143 4.81 -6.84 -7.15
N ALA A 144 4.43 -5.77 -6.47
CA ALA A 144 5.33 -5.00 -5.61
C ALA A 144 4.60 -4.48 -4.37
N ARG A 145 5.36 -4.25 -3.29
CA ARG A 145 4.88 -3.51 -2.12
C ARG A 145 5.44 -2.10 -2.22
N TYR A 146 4.67 -1.10 -1.83
CA TYR A 146 5.11 0.29 -1.94
C TYR A 146 5.46 0.87 -0.58
N ASP A 147 6.49 1.73 -0.59
CA ASP A 147 6.78 2.64 0.51
C ASP A 147 5.93 3.90 0.29
N LEU A 148 4.94 4.11 1.16
CA LEU A 148 3.97 5.19 1.05
C LEU A 148 4.23 6.24 2.13
N SER A 149 4.41 7.48 1.70
CA SER A 149 4.36 8.64 2.59
C SER A 149 2.91 8.99 2.86
N VAL A 150 2.49 8.90 4.12
CA VAL A 150 1.10 9.07 4.54
C VAL A 150 0.98 10.11 5.65
N MET A 151 -0.21 10.69 5.77
CA MET A 151 -0.62 11.61 6.81
C MET A 151 -1.87 11.09 7.50
N ILE A 152 -1.94 11.27 8.81
CA ILE A 152 -3.15 10.96 9.59
C ILE A 152 -4.21 12.01 9.30
N THR A 153 -5.38 11.58 8.83
CA THR A 153 -6.47 12.50 8.49
C THR A 153 -7.61 12.49 9.50
N GLU A 154 -7.77 11.40 10.24
CA GLU A 154 -8.82 11.24 11.25
C GLU A 154 -8.20 10.87 12.60
N PRO A 155 -8.79 11.30 13.74
CA PRO A 155 -8.37 10.81 15.06
C PRO A 155 -8.46 9.28 15.12
N TRP A 156 -7.41 8.64 15.65
CA TRP A 156 -7.45 7.20 15.88
C TRP A 156 -8.53 6.84 16.89
N LYS A 157 -9.05 5.62 16.76
CA LYS A 157 -10.05 5.06 17.66
C LYS A 157 -9.42 3.89 18.42
N PHE A 158 -9.76 3.76 19.68
CA PHE A 158 -9.35 2.64 20.53
C PHE A 158 -10.47 2.27 21.48
N SER A 159 -10.65 0.97 21.68
CA SER A 159 -11.48 0.41 22.73
C SER A 159 -10.83 -0.86 23.28
N GLU A 160 -11.00 -1.08 24.58
CA GLU A 160 -10.54 -2.30 25.25
C GLU A 160 -11.70 -2.93 26.00
N ARG A 161 -11.87 -4.24 25.80
CA ARG A 161 -12.78 -5.04 26.59
C ARG A 161 -11.98 -5.85 27.60
N ALA A 162 -11.88 -5.33 28.83
CA ALA A 162 -11.09 -5.91 29.90
C ALA A 162 -11.48 -7.36 30.24
N SER A 163 -12.76 -7.75 30.09
CA SER A 163 -13.23 -9.11 30.39
C SER A 163 -12.56 -10.18 29.52
N ASP A 164 -12.29 -9.83 28.27
CA ASP A 164 -11.83 -10.78 27.24
C ASP A 164 -10.42 -10.40 26.74
N ARG A 165 -9.81 -9.36 27.33
CA ARG A 165 -8.53 -8.74 26.90
C ARG A 165 -8.47 -8.49 25.40
N LYS A 166 -9.60 -8.11 24.81
CA LYS A 166 -9.69 -7.74 23.40
C LYS A 166 -9.43 -6.26 23.25
N VAL A 167 -8.45 -5.92 22.44
CA VAL A 167 -8.12 -4.56 22.05
C VAL A 167 -8.62 -4.34 20.63
N ASN A 168 -9.39 -3.27 20.41
CA ASN A 168 -9.71 -2.82 19.06
C ASN A 168 -9.16 -1.42 18.84
N TRP A 169 -8.50 -1.19 17.72
CA TRP A 169 -8.03 0.11 17.29
C TRP A 169 -8.19 0.30 15.79
N SER A 170 -8.31 1.55 15.36
CA SER A 170 -8.19 1.91 13.95
C SER A 170 -7.52 3.26 13.76
N VAL A 171 -6.77 3.37 12.67
CA VAL A 171 -6.16 4.62 12.21
C VAL A 171 -6.39 4.77 10.72
N VAL A 172 -6.77 5.98 10.32
CA VAL A 172 -7.03 6.34 8.93
C VAL A 172 -5.95 7.30 8.49
N VAL A 173 -5.28 6.95 7.39
CA VAL A 173 -4.23 7.75 6.79
C VAL A 173 -4.48 7.95 5.31
N GLU A 174 -4.05 9.09 4.80
CA GLU A 174 -4.08 9.41 3.38
C GLU A 174 -2.67 9.63 2.89
N GLU A 175 -2.40 9.15 1.70
CA GLU A 175 -1.12 9.33 1.06
C GLU A 175 -0.89 10.78 0.65
N LEU A 176 0.31 11.29 0.89
CA LEU A 176 0.71 12.66 0.60
C LEU A 176 1.10 12.91 -0.87
N GLY A 177 1.27 11.84 -1.65
CA GLY A 177 1.86 11.92 -2.99
C GLY A 177 3.35 12.25 -2.95
N GLY A 178 3.97 12.37 -4.12
CA GLY A 178 5.37 12.81 -4.22
C GLY A 178 5.48 14.30 -3.91
N SER A 179 6.38 14.68 -2.99
CA SER A 179 6.86 16.06 -2.94
C SER A 179 7.57 16.37 -4.25
N ALA A 180 7.10 17.41 -4.94
CA ALA A 180 7.84 18.01 -6.06
C ALA A 180 9.12 18.67 -5.57
#